data_AF-A0A2H1IDM8-F1
#
_entry.id   AF-A0A2H1IDM8-F1
#
_cell.length_a   1.000
_cell.length_b   1.000
_cell.length_c   1.000
_cell.angle_alpha   90.00
_cell.angle_beta   90.00
_cell.angle_gamma   90.00
#
_symmetry.space_group_name_H-M   'P 1'
#
loop_
_entity.id
_entity.type
_entity.pdbx_description
1 polymer ?
#
loop_
_entity_poly.entity_id
_entity_poly.type
_entity_poly.pdbx_seq_one_letter_code
_entity_poly.pdbx_strand_id
1 'polypeptide(L)'
;MTTATTTPAPLEALVRHFADLRDGDHFGEVTRQGKEAAFQRAVELLDTPARQVLEEFNSYLLLDTGQIDFTGLHRDAHGGLLASWLLSWPEQKAAGLVPISIIAIYGAGFHHPHLRGATVAQWPLNVATADHAWELVPVLRSIAGSDIEDLVFQVGGNWRIVPATAQNRTGELIAS
;
A
#
# COMPACT_ATOMS: atom_id res chain seq x y z
N MET A 1 14.49 8.17 -34.88
CA MET A 1 14.54 8.52 -33.45
C MET A 1 14.15 7.29 -32.67
N THR A 2 15.11 6.61 -32.05
CA THR A 2 14.84 5.49 -31.15
C THR A 2 14.44 6.11 -29.81
N THR A 3 13.16 6.08 -29.48
CA THR A 3 12.71 6.40 -28.12
C THR A 3 13.32 5.36 -27.19
N ALA A 4 14.27 5.77 -26.37
CA ALA A 4 14.73 4.94 -25.26
C ALA A 4 13.50 4.67 -24.37
N THR A 5 13.09 3.42 -24.27
CA THR A 5 12.04 3.03 -23.34
C THR A 5 12.63 3.09 -21.94
N THR A 6 12.22 4.08 -21.14
CA THR A 6 12.52 4.10 -19.71
C THR A 6 11.85 2.90 -19.05
N THR A 7 12.58 2.17 -18.21
CA THR A 7 12.03 1.05 -17.46
C THR A 7 10.91 1.56 -16.55
N PRO A 8 9.74 0.88 -16.46
CA PRO A 8 8.70 1.27 -15.52
C PRO A 8 9.21 1.26 -14.07
N ALA A 9 8.93 2.33 -13.32
CA ALA A 9 9.43 2.52 -11.96
C ALA A 9 9.21 1.32 -11.01
N PRO A 10 8.05 0.61 -11.02
CA PRO A 10 7.89 -0.59 -10.19
C PRO A 10 8.89 -1.70 -10.51
N LEU A 11 9.31 -1.84 -11.78
CA LEU A 11 10.32 -2.82 -12.18
C LEU A 11 11.72 -2.38 -11.74
N GLU A 12 12.02 -1.08 -11.78
CA GLU A 12 13.29 -0.57 -11.23
C GLU A 12 13.39 -0.79 -9.71
N ALA A 13 12.28 -0.62 -8.98
CA ALA A 13 12.21 -0.94 -7.55
C ALA A 13 12.49 -2.42 -7.26
N LEU A 14 11.97 -3.33 -8.10
CA LEU A 14 12.26 -4.76 -8.01
C LEU A 14 13.74 -5.07 -8.29
N VAL A 15 14.35 -4.41 -9.26
CA VAL A 15 15.79 -4.58 -9.54
C VAL A 15 16.62 -4.13 -8.34
N ARG A 16 16.30 -2.98 -7.72
CA ARG A 16 16.97 -2.53 -6.48
C ARG A 16 16.78 -3.54 -5.35
N HIS A 17 15.57 -4.07 -5.18
CA HIS A 17 15.27 -5.07 -4.16
C HIS A 17 16.13 -6.34 -4.31
N PHE A 18 16.22 -6.87 -5.53
CA PHE A 18 17.02 -8.07 -5.78
C PHE A 18 18.52 -7.81 -5.67
N ALA A 19 18.98 -6.59 -5.96
CA ALA A 19 20.37 -6.19 -5.72
C ALA A 19 20.69 -6.20 -4.22
N ASP A 20 19.85 -5.58 -3.39
CA ASP A 20 20.05 -5.58 -1.95
C ASP A 20 20.05 -7.03 -1.39
N LEU A 21 19.14 -7.90 -1.87
CA LEU A 21 19.09 -9.32 -1.47
C LEU A 21 20.36 -10.08 -1.85
N ARG A 22 20.89 -9.84 -3.05
CA ARG A 22 22.15 -10.44 -3.52
C ARG A 22 23.31 -10.02 -2.62
N ASP A 23 23.35 -8.75 -2.24
CA ASP A 23 24.46 -8.14 -1.50
C ASP A 23 24.29 -8.27 0.02
N GLY A 24 23.11 -8.71 0.48
CA GLY A 24 22.77 -8.93 1.89
C GLY A 24 22.50 -7.65 2.67
N ASP A 25 22.41 -6.50 2.02
CA ASP A 25 22.18 -5.19 2.64
C ASP A 25 20.72 -4.74 2.52
N HIS A 26 20.42 -3.50 2.89
CA HIS A 26 19.20 -2.80 2.48
C HIS A 26 19.55 -1.31 2.42
N PHE A 27 19.77 -0.79 1.22
CA PHE A 27 20.36 0.53 1.00
C PHE A 27 21.69 0.73 1.75
N GLY A 28 22.55 -0.30 1.72
CA GLY A 28 23.86 -0.29 2.37
C GLY A 28 23.84 -0.64 3.87
N GLU A 29 22.67 -0.81 4.48
CA GLU A 29 22.56 -1.26 5.87
C GLU A 29 22.65 -2.79 5.95
N VAL A 30 23.68 -3.31 6.63
CA VAL A 30 23.89 -4.77 6.78
C VAL A 30 23.44 -5.32 8.15
N THR A 31 23.25 -4.45 9.14
CA THR A 31 22.84 -4.85 10.49
C THR A 31 21.31 -4.78 10.64
N ARG A 32 20.73 -5.61 11.51
CA ARG A 32 19.28 -5.55 11.79
C ARG A 32 18.86 -4.15 12.23
N GLN A 33 19.62 -3.52 13.13
CA GLN A 33 19.33 -2.17 13.63
C GLN A 33 19.37 -1.13 12.50
N GLY A 34 20.37 -1.19 11.62
CA GLY A 34 20.46 -0.30 10.46
C GLY A 34 19.28 -0.47 9.51
N LYS A 35 18.91 -1.72 9.20
CA LYS A 35 17.73 -2.03 8.37
C LYS A 35 16.42 -1.57 9.01
N GLU A 36 16.28 -1.66 10.33
CA GLU A 36 15.11 -1.12 11.04
C GLU A 36 15.05 0.41 10.98
N ALA A 37 16.19 1.11 11.07
CA ALA A 37 16.26 2.55 10.88
C ALA A 37 15.97 2.98 9.43
N ALA A 38 16.39 2.17 8.45
CA ALA A 38 15.99 2.35 7.04
C ALA A 38 14.48 2.14 6.86
N PHE A 39 13.89 1.13 7.49
CA PHE A 39 12.46 0.89 7.46
C PHE A 39 11.65 2.04 8.05
N GLN A 40 12.07 2.60 9.19
CA GLN A 40 11.40 3.76 9.78
C GLN A 40 11.39 4.95 8.81
N ARG A 41 12.54 5.26 8.19
CA ARG A 41 12.63 6.32 7.17
C ARG A 41 11.73 6.04 5.97
N ALA A 42 11.66 4.78 5.51
CA ALA A 42 10.77 4.39 4.43
C ALA A 42 9.30 4.62 4.77
N VAL A 43 8.87 4.33 6.01
CA VAL A 43 7.51 4.61 6.49
C VAL A 43 7.21 6.11 6.48
N GLU A 44 8.14 6.93 6.95
CA GLU A 44 8.01 8.40 6.95
C GLU A 44 7.86 8.94 5.51
N LEU A 45 8.67 8.44 4.58
CA LEU A 45 8.62 8.84 3.16
C LEU A 45 7.33 8.37 2.46
N LEU A 46 6.74 7.26 2.90
CA LEU A 46 5.52 6.70 2.32
C LEU A 46 4.24 7.39 2.76
N ASP A 47 4.23 8.16 3.85
CA ASP A 47 2.98 8.68 4.42
C ASP A 47 2.19 9.52 3.41
N THR A 48 2.86 10.43 2.69
CA THR A 48 2.19 11.26 1.67
C THR A 48 1.64 10.44 0.50
N PRO A 49 2.42 9.61 -0.23
CA PRO A 49 1.87 8.83 -1.34
C PRO A 49 0.81 7.80 -0.90
N ALA A 50 0.95 7.18 0.28
CA ALA A 50 -0.07 6.25 0.80
C ALA A 50 -1.40 6.95 1.06
N ARG A 51 -1.37 8.12 1.72
CA ARG A 51 -2.58 8.93 1.94
C ARG A 51 -3.20 9.41 0.64
N GLN A 52 -2.39 9.87 -0.33
CA GLN A 52 -2.90 10.29 -1.63
C GLN A 52 -3.67 9.15 -2.31
N VAL A 53 -3.11 7.94 -2.35
CA VAL A 53 -3.76 6.79 -2.98
C VAL A 53 -5.07 6.43 -2.26
N LEU A 54 -5.08 6.42 -0.93
CA LEU A 54 -6.32 6.16 -0.20
C LEU A 54 -7.36 7.27 -0.41
N GLU A 55 -6.94 8.53 -0.55
CA GLU A 55 -7.85 9.64 -0.87
C GLU A 55 -8.45 9.50 -2.27
N GLU A 56 -7.66 9.05 -3.26
CA GLU A 56 -8.19 8.75 -4.61
C GLU A 56 -9.34 7.72 -4.52
N PHE A 57 -9.16 6.66 -3.74
CA PHE A 57 -10.22 5.66 -3.53
C PHE A 57 -11.41 6.25 -2.77
N ASN A 58 -11.14 7.05 -1.75
CA ASN A 58 -12.18 7.71 -0.97
C ASN A 58 -13.07 8.60 -1.86
N SER A 59 -12.47 9.50 -2.63
CA SER A 59 -13.22 10.43 -3.49
C SER A 59 -13.92 9.72 -4.64
N TYR A 60 -13.22 8.85 -5.37
CA TYR A 60 -13.77 8.27 -6.60
C TYR A 60 -14.69 7.07 -6.38
N LEU A 61 -14.48 6.27 -5.32
CA LEU A 61 -15.25 5.05 -5.08
C LEU A 61 -16.16 5.17 -3.86
N LEU A 62 -15.73 5.88 -2.81
CA LEU A 62 -16.46 6.00 -1.55
C LEU A 62 -17.22 7.32 -1.40
N LEU A 63 -17.14 8.21 -2.40
CA LEU A 63 -17.85 9.49 -2.44
C LEU A 63 -17.60 10.34 -1.19
N ASP A 64 -16.33 10.40 -0.77
CA ASP A 64 -15.85 11.15 0.40
C ASP A 64 -16.49 10.73 1.74
N THR A 65 -17.05 9.52 1.83
CA THR A 65 -17.61 8.97 3.08
C THR A 65 -16.58 8.21 3.93
N GLY A 66 -15.39 7.96 3.39
CA GLY A 66 -14.32 7.23 4.04
C GLY A 66 -13.52 8.09 5.03
N GLN A 67 -12.85 7.40 5.94
CA GLN A 67 -11.92 7.96 6.91
C GLN A 67 -10.57 7.28 6.76
N ILE A 68 -9.51 8.07 6.65
CA ILE A 68 -8.13 7.59 6.58
C ILE A 68 -7.46 7.73 7.95
N ASP A 69 -7.03 6.60 8.52
CA ASP A 69 -6.27 6.54 9.77
C ASP A 69 -4.85 6.02 9.52
N PHE A 70 -3.91 6.40 10.39
CA PHE A 70 -2.53 5.89 10.39
C PHE A 70 -2.19 5.33 11.77
N THR A 71 -1.69 4.11 11.81
CA THR A 71 -1.41 3.42 13.09
C THR A 71 -0.15 3.92 13.79
N GLY A 72 0.73 4.64 13.08
CA GLY A 72 2.10 4.85 13.52
C GLY A 72 2.96 3.59 13.38
N LEU A 73 4.28 3.79 13.48
CA LEU A 73 5.26 2.72 13.56
C LEU A 73 5.17 2.04 14.92
N HIS A 74 5.01 0.72 14.94
CA HIS A 74 4.99 -0.07 16.16
C HIS A 74 5.55 -1.47 15.93
N ARG A 75 5.80 -2.19 17.03
CA ARG A 75 6.19 -3.60 16.98
C ARG A 75 4.99 -4.53 17.11
N ASP A 76 5.00 -5.62 16.37
CA ASP A 76 4.06 -6.73 16.59
C ASP A 76 4.51 -7.64 17.75
N ALA A 77 3.65 -8.61 18.08
CA ALA A 77 3.91 -9.60 19.13
C ALA A 77 5.10 -10.53 18.83
N HIS A 78 5.57 -10.57 17.59
CA HIS A 78 6.73 -11.36 17.15
C HIS A 78 8.01 -10.52 17.05
N GLY A 79 7.96 -9.24 17.42
CA GLY A 79 9.08 -8.30 17.41
C GLY A 79 9.36 -7.66 16.05
N GLY A 80 8.55 -7.95 15.01
CA GLY A 80 8.60 -7.26 13.72
C GLY A 80 8.11 -5.82 13.83
N LEU A 81 8.50 -4.97 12.89
CA LEU A 81 8.00 -3.60 12.80
C LEU A 81 6.88 -3.51 11.76
N LEU A 82 5.88 -2.68 12.02
CA LEU A 82 4.87 -2.35 11.03
C LEU A 82 4.31 -0.94 11.19
N ALA A 83 3.74 -0.44 10.10
CA ALA A 83 2.91 0.75 10.06
C ALA A 83 1.81 0.55 9.00
N SER A 84 0.60 1.02 9.27
CA SER A 84 -0.54 0.85 8.36
C SER A 84 -1.28 2.16 8.13
N TRP A 85 -1.67 2.38 6.88
CA TRP A 85 -2.65 3.38 6.47
C TRP A 85 -3.95 2.67 6.14
N LEU A 86 -5.04 3.08 6.78
CA LEU A 86 -6.32 2.38 6.78
C LEU A 86 -7.40 3.29 6.23
N LEU A 87 -8.16 2.82 5.25
CA LEU A 87 -9.35 3.51 4.73
C LEU A 87 -10.60 2.70 5.10
N SER A 88 -11.42 3.27 5.99
CA SER A 88 -12.68 2.66 6.44
C SER A 88 -13.88 3.51 6.03
N TRP A 89 -15.04 2.92 5.83
CA TRP A 89 -16.28 3.65 5.49
C TRP A 89 -17.54 2.96 6.07
N PRO A 90 -18.71 3.63 6.11
CA PRO A 90 -19.88 3.15 6.86
C PRO A 90 -20.37 1.76 6.45
N GLU A 91 -20.51 1.49 5.15
CA GLU A 91 -21.03 0.22 4.62
C GLU A 91 -20.08 -0.95 4.93
N GLN A 92 -18.76 -0.73 4.82
CA GLN A 92 -17.74 -1.71 5.19
C GLN A 92 -17.76 -2.02 6.69
N LYS A 93 -17.89 -0.99 7.55
CA LYS A 93 -18.02 -1.18 8.99
C LYS A 93 -19.31 -1.93 9.36
N ALA A 94 -20.43 -1.59 8.73
CA ALA A 94 -21.73 -2.24 8.96
C ALA A 94 -21.71 -3.72 8.55
N ALA A 95 -20.92 -4.07 7.53
CA ALA A 95 -20.70 -5.45 7.09
C ALA A 95 -19.70 -6.24 7.98
N GLY A 96 -19.05 -5.61 8.96
CA GLY A 96 -18.06 -6.25 9.83
C GLY A 96 -16.75 -6.62 9.12
N LEU A 97 -16.45 -5.96 8.01
CA LEU A 97 -15.24 -6.20 7.21
C LEU A 97 -14.03 -5.45 7.79
N VAL A 98 -12.83 -5.77 7.28
CA VAL A 98 -11.61 -4.98 7.54
C VAL A 98 -11.54 -3.77 6.61
N PRO A 99 -10.78 -2.70 6.96
CA PRO A 99 -10.56 -1.57 6.04
C PRO A 99 -9.66 -1.94 4.86
N ILE A 100 -9.73 -1.16 3.78
CA ILE A 100 -8.68 -1.14 2.77
C ILE A 100 -7.38 -0.69 3.46
N SER A 101 -6.31 -1.45 3.28
CA SER A 101 -5.08 -1.24 4.03
C SER A 101 -3.87 -1.16 3.13
N ILE A 102 -3.00 -0.18 3.37
CA ILE A 102 -1.61 -0.21 2.91
C ILE A 102 -0.76 -0.49 4.15
N ILE A 103 -0.07 -1.62 4.17
CA ILE A 103 0.68 -2.08 5.35
C ILE A 103 2.15 -2.21 4.97
N ALA A 104 3.01 -1.39 5.59
CA ALA A 104 4.45 -1.59 5.58
C ALA A 104 4.84 -2.52 6.73
N ILE A 105 5.61 -3.57 6.43
CA ILE A 105 6.06 -4.56 7.41
C ILE A 105 7.55 -4.86 7.29
N TYR A 106 8.21 -5.05 8.43
CA TYR A 106 9.53 -5.63 8.53
C TYR A 106 9.56 -6.68 9.63
N GLY A 107 9.13 -7.90 9.26
CA GLY A 107 9.06 -9.04 10.17
C GLY A 107 10.41 -9.36 10.82
N ALA A 108 10.38 -9.94 12.02
CA ALA A 108 11.60 -10.25 12.79
C ALA A 108 12.59 -11.16 12.03
N GLY A 109 12.07 -12.10 11.23
CA GLY A 109 12.87 -13.00 10.40
C GLY A 109 13.09 -12.52 8.96
N PHE A 110 12.63 -11.33 8.60
CA PHE A 110 12.74 -10.86 7.22
C PHE A 110 14.13 -10.32 6.94
N HIS A 111 14.63 -10.58 5.74
CA HIS A 111 15.83 -9.92 5.22
C HIS A 111 15.53 -8.49 4.75
N HIS A 112 14.30 -8.25 4.28
CA HIS A 112 13.84 -6.99 3.70
C HIS A 112 12.43 -6.63 4.14
N PRO A 113 12.11 -5.33 4.23
CA PRO A 113 10.75 -4.90 4.45
C PRO A 113 9.88 -5.07 3.19
N HIS A 114 8.57 -5.16 3.40
CA HIS A 114 7.57 -5.37 2.37
C HIS A 114 6.35 -4.44 2.56
N LEU A 115 5.60 -4.28 1.49
CA LEU A 115 4.25 -3.72 1.46
C LEU A 115 3.23 -4.85 1.26
N ARG A 116 2.04 -4.72 1.82
CA ARG A 116 0.91 -5.64 1.57
C ARG A 116 -0.43 -4.94 1.80
N GLY A 117 -1.50 -5.61 1.39
CA GLY A 117 -2.86 -5.26 1.73
C GLY A 117 -3.36 -5.98 2.98
N ALA A 118 -4.62 -5.73 3.34
CA ALA A 118 -5.35 -6.53 4.31
C ALA A 118 -5.62 -7.94 3.77
N THR A 119 -5.84 -8.05 2.47
CA THR A 119 -6.30 -9.28 1.79
C THR A 119 -5.25 -9.85 0.83
N VAL A 120 -4.37 -9.01 0.29
CA VAL A 120 -3.32 -9.41 -0.65
C VAL A 120 -1.94 -9.60 -0.02
N ALA A 121 -1.10 -10.36 -0.75
CA ALA A 121 0.25 -10.74 -0.34
C ALA A 121 1.27 -9.58 -0.41
N GLN A 122 2.54 -9.90 -0.60
CA GLN A 122 3.65 -8.98 -0.36
C GLN A 122 4.30 -8.45 -1.63
N TRP A 123 4.60 -7.14 -1.63
CA TRP A 123 5.48 -6.44 -2.56
C TRP A 123 6.73 -5.98 -1.83
N PRO A 124 7.88 -5.84 -2.50
CA PRO A 124 9.06 -5.24 -1.90
C PRO A 124 8.84 -3.79 -1.45
N LEU A 125 9.38 -3.43 -0.28
CA LEU A 125 9.50 -2.04 0.14
C LEU A 125 10.94 -1.54 -0.11
N ASN A 126 11.20 -1.00 -1.30
CA ASN A 126 12.49 -0.44 -1.67
C ASN A 126 12.45 1.09 -1.74
N VAL A 127 12.24 1.72 -0.59
CA VAL A 127 12.17 3.19 -0.43
C VAL A 127 13.31 3.69 0.44
N ALA A 128 14.10 4.61 -0.10
CA ALA A 128 15.18 5.32 0.63
C ALA A 128 15.15 6.84 0.40
N THR A 129 14.42 7.29 -0.62
CA THR A 129 14.26 8.68 -1.02
C THR A 129 12.78 8.97 -1.26
N ALA A 130 12.40 10.25 -1.31
CA ALA A 130 11.03 10.65 -1.64
C ALA A 130 10.62 10.17 -3.04
N ASP A 131 11.54 10.24 -4.02
CA ASP A 131 11.27 9.77 -5.38
C ASP A 131 10.94 8.27 -5.40
N HIS A 132 11.69 7.44 -4.66
CA HIS A 132 11.36 6.02 -4.53
C HIS A 132 9.96 5.78 -3.93
N ALA A 133 9.50 6.63 -3.01
CA ALA A 133 8.16 6.50 -2.44
C ALA A 133 7.07 6.80 -3.48
N TRP A 134 7.26 7.86 -4.28
CA TRP A 134 6.35 8.24 -5.36
C TRP A 134 6.33 7.23 -6.51
N GLU A 135 7.47 6.60 -6.81
CA GLU A 135 7.59 5.51 -7.77
C GLU A 135 6.68 4.32 -7.45
N LEU A 136 6.34 4.11 -6.16
CA LEU A 136 5.48 3.02 -5.71
C LEU A 136 3.99 3.33 -5.78
N VAL A 137 3.56 4.54 -6.14
CA VAL A 137 2.11 4.87 -6.25
C VAL A 137 1.31 3.86 -7.08
N PRO A 138 1.79 3.36 -8.25
CA PRO A 138 1.09 2.31 -8.99
C PRO A 138 0.94 0.98 -8.20
N VAL A 139 1.94 0.63 -7.39
CA VAL A 139 1.88 -0.55 -6.51
C VAL A 139 0.87 -0.33 -5.38
N LEU A 140 0.88 0.86 -4.75
CA LEU A 140 -0.06 1.22 -3.69
C LEU A 140 -1.51 1.18 -4.19
N ARG A 141 -1.78 1.70 -5.40
CA ARG A 141 -3.09 1.61 -6.06
C ARG A 141 -3.50 0.16 -6.32
N SER A 142 -2.54 -0.68 -6.73
CA SER A 142 -2.80 -2.11 -6.96
C SER A 142 -3.18 -2.81 -5.65
N ILE A 143 -2.48 -2.52 -4.56
CA ILE A 143 -2.80 -3.05 -3.22
C ILE A 143 -4.21 -2.62 -2.79
N ALA A 144 -4.52 -1.32 -2.84
CA ALA A 144 -5.83 -0.81 -2.46
C ALA A 144 -6.97 -1.35 -3.36
N GLY A 145 -6.69 -1.48 -4.65
CA GLY A 145 -7.60 -2.04 -5.66
C GLY A 145 -7.94 -3.49 -5.42
N SER A 146 -6.93 -4.31 -5.11
CA SER A 146 -7.17 -5.71 -4.76
C SER A 146 -7.88 -5.86 -3.42
N ASP A 147 -7.56 -5.02 -2.42
CA ASP A 147 -8.25 -5.04 -1.13
C ASP A 147 -9.76 -4.78 -1.29
N ILE A 148 -10.16 -3.71 -2.01
CA ILE A 148 -11.59 -3.41 -2.19
C ILE A 148 -12.31 -4.50 -2.99
N GLU A 149 -11.65 -5.14 -3.96
CA GLU A 149 -12.21 -6.27 -4.72
C GLU A 149 -12.50 -7.47 -3.79
N ASP A 150 -11.51 -7.87 -3.01
CA ASP A 150 -11.64 -9.02 -2.08
C ASP A 150 -12.70 -8.75 -1.01
N LEU A 151 -12.83 -7.51 -0.54
CA LEU A 151 -13.89 -7.11 0.39
C LEU A 151 -15.29 -7.28 -0.23
N VAL A 152 -15.48 -6.95 -1.52
CA VAL A 152 -16.74 -7.18 -2.23
C VAL A 152 -17.04 -8.69 -2.34
N PHE A 153 -16.03 -9.52 -2.58
CA PHE A 153 -16.22 -10.97 -2.62
C PHE A 153 -16.59 -11.58 -1.26
N GLN A 154 -16.02 -11.06 -0.17
CA GLN A 154 -16.33 -11.53 1.19
C GLN A 154 -17.80 -11.32 1.57
N VAL A 155 -18.49 -10.34 0.97
CA VAL A 155 -19.94 -10.13 1.15
C VAL A 155 -20.78 -10.74 0.02
N GLY A 156 -20.26 -11.76 -0.66
CA GLY A 156 -20.98 -12.50 -1.70
C GLY A 156 -21.14 -11.74 -3.02
N GLY A 157 -20.20 -10.85 -3.35
CA GLY A 157 -20.26 -10.03 -4.56
C GLY A 157 -21.23 -8.84 -4.44
N ASN A 158 -21.62 -8.46 -3.23
CA ASN A 158 -22.50 -7.32 -3.01
C ASN A 158 -21.75 -6.00 -3.22
N TRP A 159 -21.67 -5.57 -4.48
CA TRP A 159 -21.07 -4.31 -4.90
C TRP A 159 -21.60 -3.06 -4.18
N ARG A 160 -22.79 -3.12 -3.56
CA ARG A 160 -23.40 -1.99 -2.83
C ARG A 160 -22.59 -1.54 -1.61
N ILE A 161 -21.60 -2.33 -1.18
CA ILE A 161 -20.65 -1.85 -0.18
C ILE A 161 -19.75 -0.74 -0.73
N VAL A 162 -19.70 -0.50 -2.05
CA VAL A 162 -18.94 0.58 -2.69
C VAL A 162 -19.89 1.69 -3.16
N PRO A 163 -19.97 2.85 -2.47
CA PRO A 163 -20.97 3.89 -2.72
C PRO A 163 -21.14 4.34 -4.18
N ALA A 164 -20.06 4.53 -4.93
CA ALA A 164 -20.11 4.99 -6.32
C ALA A 164 -20.90 4.04 -7.25
N THR A 165 -20.95 2.75 -6.94
CA THR A 165 -21.65 1.75 -7.76
C THR A 165 -23.16 1.76 -7.56
N ALA A 166 -23.66 2.29 -6.44
CA ALA A 166 -25.09 2.47 -6.19
C ALA A 166 -25.68 3.69 -6.91
N GLN A 167 -24.85 4.66 -7.28
CA GLN A 167 -25.28 5.89 -7.93
C GLN A 167 -25.14 5.86 -9.47
N ASN A 168 -24.33 4.95 -10.04
CA ASN A 168 -24.09 4.87 -11.49
C ASN A 168 -24.49 3.52 -12.11
N ARG A 169 -25.49 3.53 -13.00
CA ARG A 169 -25.96 2.34 -13.75
C ARG A 169 -24.91 1.75 -14.73
N THR A 170 -23.82 2.47 -15.02
CA THR A 170 -22.78 2.07 -16.00
C THR A 170 -21.37 1.94 -15.43
N GLY A 171 -21.13 2.25 -14.15
CA GLY A 171 -19.79 2.20 -13.55
C GLY A 171 -18.82 3.28 -14.06
N GLU A 172 -19.31 4.31 -14.76
CA GLU A 172 -18.50 5.45 -15.17
C GLU A 172 -18.27 6.39 -13.98
N LEU A 173 -17.01 6.83 -13.77
CA LEU A 173 -16.69 7.90 -12.84
C LEU A 173 -17.28 9.20 -13.37
N ILE A 174 -18.11 9.88 -12.58
CA ILE A 174 -18.59 11.22 -12.95
C ILE A 174 -17.41 12.16 -12.77
N ALA A 175 -16.92 12.73 -13.88
CA ALA A 175 -15.90 13.76 -13.82
C ALA A 175 -16.48 15.00 -13.13
N SER A 176 -15.82 15.45 -12.07
CA SER A 176 -16.04 16.75 -11.44
C SER A 176 -15.29 17.86 -12.18
#